data_AF-A0A172WUY5-F1
#
_entry.id   AF-A0A172WUY5-F1
#
_cell.length_a   1.000
_cell.length_b   1.000
_cell.length_c   1.000
_cell.angle_alpha   90.00
_cell.angle_beta   90.00
_cell.angle_gamma   90.00
#
_symmetry.space_group_name_H-M   'P 1'
#
loop_
_entity.id
_entity.type
_entity.pdbx_description
1 polymer ?
#
loop_
_entity_poly.entity_id
_entity_poly.type
_entity_poly.pdbx_seq_one_letter_code
_entity_poly.pdbx_strand_id
1 'polypeptide(L)'
;MSNTQFKRNKFGLASGAFLVALAAPLVVGSTLSLSFVSSSVAAEHSGSGKGGSDSHGSRGGQGGKGGGGEKGQGGSSKGGGKGTVDKIFRADASEEEDSDRPEWAGVKGGKSGGGGKPFVAGTKKGDLFGDMYILLRDVNGVPLEDANGNELVVAYHYDSTGALVPVTDADGKLVAIPRNEEGDLLTSVTVGDTTLDVVPGEIELGRLNVGRSPAKVLNQALDEALSKLTADGAVIAIDSSGRLTVDGTTIDSPRENLALYDQYMASGTIPGVTLPSGFDPAALLAAAGDKTGTISVDTLVYMNSILGINSGTTYHDFSDYQYDRTATWADTTVTVLVLDAGNPDDLTDDVYRPTLVNLYDAVFGGTSWTDPTTDGGADDFAAAANDYLQVIEFVHDNEVR
;
A
#
# COMPACT_ATOMS: atom_id res chain seq x y z
N MET A 1 25.31 33.01 3.39
CA MET A 1 24.07 32.31 3.75
C MET A 1 23.10 32.50 2.59
N SER A 2 23.18 31.59 1.62
CA SER A 2 22.27 31.56 0.46
C SER A 2 21.19 30.54 0.74
N ASN A 3 19.95 30.80 0.32
CA ASN A 3 18.85 29.87 0.52
C ASN A 3 18.90 28.77 -0.53
N THR A 4 19.34 27.57 -0.15
CA THR A 4 19.20 26.37 -0.97
C THR A 4 17.71 26.09 -1.19
N GLN A 5 17.27 26.14 -2.44
CA GLN A 5 15.85 26.02 -2.81
C GLN A 5 15.44 24.54 -2.88
N PHE A 6 14.92 23.99 -1.79
CA PHE A 6 14.08 22.80 -1.87
C PHE A 6 12.77 23.14 -2.61
N LYS A 7 12.28 22.23 -3.48
CA LYS A 7 10.98 22.38 -4.15
C LYS A 7 9.84 22.31 -3.13
N ARG A 8 9.45 23.46 -2.57
CA ARG A 8 8.31 23.60 -1.65
C ARG A 8 7.11 24.22 -2.36
N ASN A 9 6.04 23.44 -2.52
CA ASN A 9 4.72 23.99 -2.86
C ASN A 9 4.19 24.77 -1.65
N LYS A 10 3.92 26.06 -1.83
CA LYS A 10 3.44 26.95 -0.76
C LYS A 10 1.92 27.03 -0.77
N PHE A 11 1.27 26.39 0.20
CA PHE A 11 -0.08 26.78 0.63
C PHE A 11 0.01 27.68 1.86
N GLY A 12 -0.67 28.82 1.83
CA GLY A 12 -0.69 29.80 2.92
C GLY A 12 -2.05 29.85 3.58
N LEU A 13 -2.09 29.61 4.89
CA LEU A 13 -3.28 29.80 5.73
C LEU A 13 -3.29 31.22 6.31
N ALA A 14 -4.38 31.95 6.09
CA ALA A 14 -4.64 33.25 6.72
C ALA A 14 -5.74 33.08 7.77
N SER A 15 -5.45 33.39 9.03
CA SER A 15 -6.42 33.33 10.12
C SER A 15 -7.25 34.61 10.23
N GLY A 16 -8.50 34.48 10.68
CA GLY A 16 -9.40 35.61 10.93
C GLY A 16 -10.53 35.18 11.87
N ALA A 17 -10.41 35.53 13.15
CA ALA A 17 -11.36 35.14 14.18
C ALA A 17 -12.58 36.07 14.25
N PHE A 18 -13.77 35.51 14.51
CA PHE A 18 -14.89 36.26 15.08
C PHE A 18 -15.80 35.37 15.95
N LEU A 19 -16.17 35.85 17.13
CA LEU A 19 -17.02 35.18 18.13
C LEU A 19 -18.48 35.64 18.02
N VAL A 20 -19.45 34.72 17.96
CA VAL A 20 -20.80 34.81 18.57
C VAL A 20 -21.27 33.38 18.92
N ALA A 21 -22.11 33.21 19.94
CA ALA A 21 -22.36 31.93 20.61
C ALA A 21 -23.75 31.30 20.40
N LEU A 22 -23.84 30.02 20.79
CA LEU A 22 -24.96 29.32 21.44
C LEU A 22 -26.00 28.55 20.58
N ALA A 23 -25.84 27.21 20.49
CA ALA A 23 -26.82 26.21 21.00
C ALA A 23 -26.38 24.74 20.69
N ALA A 24 -26.43 23.85 21.69
CA ALA A 24 -26.25 22.39 21.57
C ALA A 24 -27.61 21.68 21.89
N PRO A 25 -27.86 20.38 21.61
CA PRO A 25 -27.03 19.17 21.86
C PRO A 25 -26.75 18.33 20.58
N LEU A 26 -25.92 17.28 20.55
CA LEU A 26 -25.62 16.25 21.56
C LEU A 26 -24.15 15.81 21.46
N VAL A 27 -23.47 15.67 22.61
CA VAL A 27 -22.04 15.33 22.68
C VAL A 27 -21.84 13.84 22.91
N VAL A 28 -21.06 13.19 22.03
CA VAL A 28 -20.24 12.02 22.35
C VAL A 28 -18.79 12.42 22.06
N GLY A 29 -17.97 12.49 23.11
CA GLY A 29 -16.65 13.11 23.06
C GLY A 29 -15.57 12.16 22.55
N SER A 30 -14.93 12.57 21.45
CA SER A 30 -13.58 12.17 21.04
C SER A 30 -13.09 13.20 20.02
N THR A 31 -12.01 13.92 20.34
CA THR A 31 -11.52 15.10 19.59
C THR A 31 -10.40 14.72 18.62
N LEU A 32 -10.75 14.03 17.53
CA LEU A 32 -9.78 13.71 16.48
C LEU A 32 -9.63 14.89 15.52
N SER A 33 -8.53 15.64 15.64
CA SER A 33 -8.14 16.68 14.67
C SER A 33 -6.87 16.26 13.91
N LEU A 34 -7.01 15.94 12.62
CA LEU A 34 -5.90 15.49 11.78
C LEU A 34 -5.61 16.47 10.65
N SER A 35 -4.32 16.63 10.34
CA SER A 35 -3.83 17.48 9.26
C SER A 35 -3.97 16.78 7.91
N PHE A 36 -4.47 17.51 6.91
CA PHE A 36 -4.94 16.94 5.64
C PHE A 36 -3.79 16.46 4.72
N VAL A 37 -3.97 15.27 4.15
CA VAL A 37 -3.12 14.72 3.08
C VAL A 37 -3.64 15.24 1.73
N SER A 38 -2.76 15.74 0.86
CA SER A 38 -3.12 16.10 -0.52
C SER A 38 -2.83 14.95 -1.47
N SER A 39 -3.82 14.56 -2.28
CA SER A 39 -3.66 13.57 -3.35
C SER A 39 -2.81 14.13 -4.50
N SER A 40 -1.94 13.28 -5.06
CA SER A 40 -0.96 13.66 -6.08
C SER A 40 -1.58 13.72 -7.47
N VAL A 41 -1.72 14.92 -8.02
CA VAL A 41 -2.17 15.12 -9.42
C VAL A 41 -1.03 14.86 -10.41
N ALA A 42 -1.21 13.88 -11.29
CA ALA A 42 -0.27 13.61 -12.38
C ALA A 42 -0.41 14.70 -13.47
N ALA A 43 0.63 15.53 -13.64
CA ALA A 43 0.66 16.54 -14.68
C ALA A 43 1.10 15.96 -16.04
N GLU A 44 0.18 15.82 -16.99
CA GLU A 44 0.51 15.47 -18.38
C GLU A 44 1.34 16.58 -19.05
N HIS A 45 2.64 16.34 -19.25
CA HIS A 45 3.48 17.27 -20.01
C HIS A 45 3.42 16.96 -21.53
N SER A 46 2.55 17.69 -22.22
CA SER A 46 2.46 17.67 -23.69
C SER A 46 3.69 18.33 -24.36
N GLY A 47 4.66 17.53 -24.78
CA GLY A 47 5.87 17.97 -25.48
C GLY A 47 5.93 17.48 -26.93
N SER A 48 5.75 18.38 -27.91
CA SER A 48 5.66 18.02 -29.32
C SER A 48 6.99 18.19 -30.10
N GLY A 49 7.41 17.12 -30.78
CA GLY A 49 7.89 17.23 -32.17
C GLY A 49 9.37 16.93 -32.47
N LYS A 50 9.52 16.13 -33.56
CA LYS A 50 10.76 15.82 -34.33
C LYS A 50 11.76 14.90 -33.60
N GLY A 51 12.36 13.90 -34.24
CA GLY A 51 12.27 13.45 -35.63
C GLY A 51 13.67 13.12 -36.16
N GLY A 52 13.98 11.85 -36.36
CA GLY A 52 15.28 11.37 -36.85
C GLY A 52 15.18 9.92 -37.31
N SER A 53 15.73 9.63 -38.49
CA SER A 53 15.67 8.35 -39.19
C SER A 53 16.95 7.52 -39.00
N ASP A 54 16.93 6.29 -39.56
CA ASP A 54 18.10 5.46 -39.88
C ASP A 54 18.80 4.75 -38.70
N SER A 55 19.29 3.50 -38.79
CA SER A 55 19.36 2.56 -39.92
C SER A 55 19.39 1.08 -39.44
N HIS A 56 19.10 0.14 -40.35
CA HIS A 56 19.18 -1.31 -40.11
C HIS A 56 20.62 -1.83 -39.99
N GLY A 57 20.81 -2.85 -39.13
CA GLY A 57 22.05 -3.63 -39.01
C GLY A 57 21.84 -5.15 -39.02
N SER A 58 21.21 -5.73 -40.05
CA SER A 58 21.07 -7.19 -40.19
C SER A 58 22.10 -7.80 -41.15
N ARG A 59 22.94 -8.70 -40.61
CA ARG A 59 23.56 -9.82 -41.36
C ARG A 59 22.62 -11.02 -41.20
N GLY A 60 22.40 -11.94 -42.15
CA GLY A 60 22.89 -12.10 -43.52
C GLY A 60 22.68 -13.58 -43.91
N GLY A 61 22.04 -13.87 -45.06
CA GLY A 61 21.68 -15.24 -45.46
C GLY A 61 20.95 -15.25 -46.81
N GLN A 62 21.18 -16.27 -47.65
CA GLN A 62 21.14 -16.09 -49.12
C GLN A 62 20.36 -17.18 -49.88
N GLY A 63 19.47 -16.75 -50.79
CA GLY A 63 18.89 -17.54 -51.91
C GLY A 63 17.71 -18.48 -51.58
N GLY A 64 16.74 -18.74 -52.48
CA GLY A 64 16.43 -18.12 -53.78
C GLY A 64 15.47 -18.94 -54.67
N LYS A 65 14.58 -18.26 -55.44
CA LYS A 65 13.59 -18.78 -56.46
C LYS A 65 12.47 -19.70 -55.89
N GLY A 66 11.20 -19.70 -56.35
CA GLY A 66 10.43 -18.99 -57.40
C GLY A 66 9.44 -19.96 -58.11
N GLY A 67 8.23 -19.62 -58.60
CA GLY A 67 7.44 -18.37 -58.69
C GLY A 67 6.13 -18.57 -59.51
N GLY A 68 5.19 -17.60 -59.52
CA GLY A 68 3.81 -17.70 -60.07
C GLY A 68 2.75 -17.78 -58.95
N GLY A 69 1.60 -17.09 -58.94
CA GLY A 69 0.55 -16.94 -59.98
C GLY A 69 -0.61 -17.90 -59.61
N GLU A 70 -1.91 -17.56 -59.58
CA GLU A 70 -2.66 -16.38 -60.04
C GLU A 70 -4.04 -16.26 -59.30
N LYS A 71 -4.91 -15.33 -59.70
CA LYS A 71 -6.19 -14.97 -59.05
C LYS A 71 -7.33 -16.01 -59.26
N GLY A 72 -8.31 -16.03 -58.36
CA GLY A 72 -9.63 -16.67 -58.58
C GLY A 72 -10.67 -16.21 -57.55
N GLN A 73 -11.93 -15.98 -57.96
CA GLN A 73 -12.89 -15.16 -57.21
C GLN A 73 -14.29 -15.80 -57.08
N GLY A 74 -14.80 -15.90 -55.85
CA GLY A 74 -16.25 -15.94 -55.52
C GLY A 74 -17.07 -17.21 -55.83
N GLY A 75 -18.22 -17.35 -55.16
CA GLY A 75 -19.32 -18.24 -55.58
C GLY A 75 -19.83 -19.23 -54.53
N SER A 76 -20.88 -18.86 -53.79
CA SER A 76 -21.59 -19.72 -52.83
C SER A 76 -22.57 -20.69 -53.50
N SER A 77 -22.59 -21.98 -53.11
CA SER A 77 -23.85 -22.75 -53.00
C SER A 77 -23.75 -24.04 -52.17
N LYS A 78 -24.87 -24.30 -51.50
CA LYS A 78 -25.32 -25.42 -50.67
C LYS A 78 -25.30 -26.79 -51.41
N GLY A 79 -24.81 -27.85 -50.77
CA GLY A 79 -24.96 -29.24 -51.26
C GLY A 79 -23.96 -30.23 -50.64
N GLY A 80 -24.44 -31.24 -49.92
CA GLY A 80 -23.58 -32.16 -49.15
C GLY A 80 -22.85 -33.22 -49.97
N GLY A 81 -21.65 -33.62 -49.53
CA GLY A 81 -20.78 -34.53 -50.30
C GLY A 81 -19.56 -35.12 -49.57
N LYS A 82 -19.71 -35.54 -48.29
CA LYS A 82 -18.92 -36.59 -47.61
C LYS A 82 -17.37 -36.56 -47.76
N GLY A 83 -16.68 -35.93 -46.81
CA GLY A 83 -15.20 -35.94 -46.72
C GLY A 83 -14.63 -35.70 -45.31
N THR A 84 -14.47 -36.79 -44.54
CA THR A 84 -13.44 -36.98 -43.49
C THR A 84 -13.04 -35.80 -42.59
N VAL A 85 -13.85 -35.43 -41.58
CA VAL A 85 -13.41 -35.11 -40.19
C VAL A 85 -14.64 -34.96 -39.28
N ASP A 86 -15.25 -36.08 -38.85
CA ASP A 86 -16.22 -36.07 -37.74
C ASP A 86 -16.33 -37.44 -37.04
N LYS A 87 -15.18 -37.94 -36.57
CA LYS A 87 -15.05 -39.17 -35.76
C LYS A 87 -14.08 -38.97 -34.59
N ILE A 88 -14.12 -37.80 -33.97
CA ILE A 88 -13.23 -37.43 -32.84
C ILE A 88 -14.03 -37.13 -31.56
N PHE A 89 -15.35 -37.35 -31.56
CA PHE A 89 -16.17 -37.32 -30.34
C PHE A 89 -17.12 -38.51 -30.25
N ARG A 90 -17.15 -39.11 -29.05
CA ARG A 90 -17.93 -40.29 -28.59
C ARG A 90 -17.40 -41.67 -29.00
N ALA A 91 -16.71 -42.30 -28.04
CA ALA A 91 -16.95 -43.70 -27.71
C ALA A 91 -17.47 -43.72 -26.25
N ASP A 92 -18.52 -44.49 -26.00
CA ASP A 92 -19.06 -44.79 -24.67
C ASP A 92 -18.49 -46.14 -24.18
N ALA A 93 -18.74 -46.48 -22.92
CA ALA A 93 -18.00 -47.49 -22.17
C ALA A 93 -18.21 -48.96 -22.60
N SER A 94 -17.11 -49.72 -22.61
CA SER A 94 -17.00 -51.06 -21.99
C SER A 94 -15.58 -51.61 -22.21
N GLU A 95 -14.93 -52.10 -21.16
CA GLU A 95 -13.88 -53.16 -21.18
C GLU A 95 -12.55 -52.86 -21.93
N GLU A 96 -11.35 -53.28 -21.49
CA GLU A 96 -10.84 -53.79 -20.20
C GLU A 96 -9.40 -53.25 -20.01
N GLU A 97 -8.79 -53.64 -18.89
CA GLU A 97 -7.44 -53.33 -18.41
C GLU A 97 -6.32 -53.67 -19.43
N ASP A 98 -5.43 -52.69 -19.71
CA ASP A 98 -3.99 -52.93 -19.90
C ASP A 98 -3.22 -51.59 -20.04
N SER A 99 -2.45 -51.21 -19.02
CA SER A 99 -1.46 -50.11 -19.12
C SER A 99 -0.47 -50.15 -17.96
N ASP A 100 0.81 -50.33 -18.28
CA ASP A 100 1.98 -50.47 -17.39
C ASP A 100 2.15 -49.30 -16.39
N ARG A 101 1.34 -49.26 -15.33
CA ARG A 101 1.34 -48.18 -14.34
C ARG A 101 1.83 -48.67 -12.97
N PRO A 102 3.02 -48.25 -12.49
CA PRO A 102 3.58 -48.73 -11.24
C PRO A 102 2.84 -48.16 -10.02
N GLU A 103 2.71 -48.96 -8.95
CA GLU A 103 1.84 -48.68 -7.79
C GLU A 103 2.11 -47.36 -7.06
N TRP A 104 3.35 -46.84 -7.11
CA TRP A 104 3.69 -45.55 -6.50
C TRP A 104 3.02 -44.35 -7.20
N ALA A 105 2.61 -44.50 -8.45
CA ALA A 105 1.95 -43.47 -9.24
C ALA A 105 0.43 -43.50 -8.97
N GLY A 106 0.03 -42.88 -7.86
CA GLY A 106 -1.34 -42.87 -7.32
C GLY A 106 -2.49 -42.60 -8.31
N VAL A 107 -3.69 -42.96 -7.86
CA VAL A 107 -4.93 -42.98 -8.67
C VAL A 107 -5.10 -41.67 -9.44
N LYS A 108 -5.35 -41.78 -10.76
CA LYS A 108 -5.65 -40.63 -11.61
C LYS A 108 -6.98 -40.03 -11.13
N GLY A 109 -6.92 -38.86 -10.50
CA GLY A 109 -8.10 -38.18 -9.98
C GLY A 109 -9.20 -38.09 -11.03
N GLY A 110 -10.33 -38.75 -10.76
CA GLY A 110 -11.54 -38.61 -11.56
C GLY A 110 -12.07 -37.17 -11.48
N LYS A 111 -13.01 -36.82 -12.37
CA LYS A 111 -13.68 -35.50 -12.37
C LYS A 111 -14.59 -35.34 -11.14
N SER A 112 -14.01 -35.11 -9.97
CA SER A 112 -14.65 -34.55 -8.79
C SER A 112 -13.55 -33.98 -7.90
N GLY A 113 -13.35 -32.66 -7.97
CA GLY A 113 -12.14 -32.03 -7.43
C GLY A 113 -11.92 -30.59 -7.89
N GLY A 114 -12.98 -29.78 -7.94
CA GLY A 114 -12.77 -28.35 -7.75
C GLY A 114 -12.20 -28.19 -6.34
N GLY A 115 -11.03 -27.56 -6.19
CA GLY A 115 -10.31 -27.50 -4.92
C GLY A 115 -11.22 -27.07 -3.79
N GLY A 116 -11.37 -27.92 -2.77
CA GLY A 116 -12.22 -27.64 -1.62
C GLY A 116 -11.77 -26.34 -0.95
N LYS A 117 -12.74 -25.54 -0.47
CA LYS A 117 -12.44 -24.34 0.31
C LYS A 117 -11.46 -24.71 1.45
N PRO A 118 -10.39 -23.92 1.68
CA PRO A 118 -9.65 -23.99 2.93
C PRO A 118 -10.61 -23.88 4.12
N PHE A 119 -10.33 -24.58 5.21
CA PHE A 119 -11.24 -24.66 6.38
C PHE A 119 -11.51 -23.30 7.07
N VAL A 120 -10.74 -22.26 6.70
CA VAL A 120 -10.81 -20.88 7.20
C VAL A 120 -11.41 -19.92 6.15
N ALA A 121 -11.74 -20.37 4.94
CA ALA A 121 -12.27 -19.50 3.89
C ALA A 121 -13.77 -19.19 4.11
N GLY A 122 -14.07 -17.91 4.35
CA GLY A 122 -15.41 -17.36 4.63
C GLY A 122 -16.53 -17.90 3.73
N THR A 123 -17.74 -17.99 4.28
CA THR A 123 -18.88 -18.63 3.61
C THR A 123 -19.43 -17.78 2.47
N LYS A 124 -19.48 -16.45 2.61
CA LYS A 124 -19.79 -15.52 1.52
C LYS A 124 -18.52 -15.15 0.75
N LYS A 125 -18.68 -14.81 -0.54
CA LYS A 125 -17.65 -14.05 -1.26
C LYS A 125 -17.57 -12.67 -0.61
N GLY A 126 -16.42 -12.31 -0.05
CA GLY A 126 -16.16 -10.98 0.52
C GLY A 126 -16.09 -10.87 2.04
N ASP A 127 -16.43 -11.92 2.82
CA ASP A 127 -16.55 -11.82 4.30
C ASP A 127 -15.30 -11.30 5.06
N LEU A 128 -14.10 -11.29 4.45
CA LEU A 128 -12.90 -10.63 4.99
C LEU A 128 -12.02 -9.97 3.89
N PHE A 129 -12.53 -9.93 2.65
CA PHE A 129 -11.78 -9.55 1.44
C PHE A 129 -12.66 -8.77 0.45
N GLY A 130 -13.68 -8.08 0.95
CA GLY A 130 -14.43 -7.09 0.19
C GLY A 130 -13.60 -5.83 -0.05
N ASP A 131 -14.23 -4.85 -0.67
CA ASP A 131 -13.67 -3.51 -0.84
C ASP A 131 -13.39 -2.93 0.56
N MET A 132 -12.14 -2.48 0.77
CA MET A 132 -11.72 -1.96 2.08
C MET A 132 -11.98 -0.47 2.13
N TYR A 133 -12.81 -0.05 3.07
CA TYR A 133 -13.19 1.35 3.22
C TYR A 133 -12.51 2.00 4.42
N ILE A 134 -12.35 3.31 4.36
CA ILE A 134 -11.87 4.11 5.48
C ILE A 134 -12.98 4.16 6.54
N LEU A 135 -12.69 3.70 7.76
CA LEU A 135 -13.66 3.63 8.85
C LEU A 135 -13.36 4.66 9.93
N LEU A 136 -14.41 5.16 10.61
CA LEU A 136 -14.20 5.84 11.88
C LEU A 136 -13.79 4.80 12.93
N ARG A 137 -12.70 5.06 13.64
CA ARG A 137 -12.12 4.17 14.64
C ARG A 137 -11.88 4.88 15.97
N ASP A 138 -11.74 4.09 17.03
CA ASP A 138 -11.17 4.55 18.29
C ASP A 138 -9.63 4.58 18.25
N VAL A 139 -9.02 4.95 19.38
CA VAL A 139 -7.56 5.09 19.55
C VAL A 139 -6.80 3.78 19.33
N ASN A 140 -7.43 2.62 19.54
CA ASN A 140 -6.83 1.30 19.31
C ASN A 140 -7.14 0.76 17.91
N GLY A 141 -7.77 1.55 17.05
CA GLY A 141 -8.13 1.14 15.70
C GLY A 141 -9.39 0.29 15.61
N VAL A 142 -10.17 0.14 16.68
CA VAL A 142 -11.44 -0.59 16.67
C VAL A 142 -12.48 0.26 15.92
N PRO A 143 -13.23 -0.28 14.93
CA PRO A 143 -14.30 0.44 14.26
C PRO A 143 -15.35 0.96 15.24
N LEU A 144 -15.79 2.20 15.02
CA LEU A 144 -16.98 2.73 15.67
C LEU A 144 -18.22 2.24 14.92
N GLU A 145 -19.24 1.82 15.67
CA GLU A 145 -20.49 1.27 15.14
C GLU A 145 -21.66 2.27 15.25
N ASP A 146 -22.61 2.16 14.32
CA ASP A 146 -23.91 2.83 14.40
C ASP A 146 -24.85 2.18 15.44
N ALA A 147 -26.03 2.77 15.66
CA ALA A 147 -27.02 2.24 16.60
C ALA A 147 -27.58 0.85 16.24
N ASN A 148 -27.28 0.34 15.04
CA ASN A 148 -27.69 -0.97 14.55
C ASN A 148 -26.53 -2.00 14.56
N GLY A 149 -25.33 -1.59 14.98
CA GLY A 149 -24.13 -2.44 15.00
C GLY A 149 -23.40 -2.54 13.65
N ASN A 150 -23.55 -1.55 12.76
CA ASN A 150 -22.77 -1.49 11.51
C ASN A 150 -21.59 -0.52 11.64
N GLU A 151 -20.44 -0.87 11.08
CA GLU A 151 -19.26 -0.02 11.01
C GLU A 151 -19.55 1.32 10.30
N LEU A 152 -19.03 2.42 10.86
CA LEU A 152 -19.17 3.78 10.35
C LEU A 152 -18.11 4.07 9.27
N VAL A 153 -18.54 4.14 8.01
CA VAL A 153 -17.68 4.43 6.85
C VAL A 153 -17.51 5.94 6.68
N VAL A 154 -16.27 6.42 6.51
CA VAL A 154 -15.96 7.84 6.33
C VAL A 154 -16.43 8.34 4.96
N ALA A 155 -17.10 9.49 4.96
CA ALA A 155 -17.58 10.16 3.76
C ALA A 155 -16.45 10.93 3.07
N TYR A 156 -16.31 10.73 1.76
CA TYR A 156 -15.43 11.51 0.89
C TYR A 156 -16.24 12.17 -0.22
N HIS A 157 -15.77 13.32 -0.68
CA HIS A 157 -16.34 14.02 -1.85
C HIS A 157 -15.23 14.44 -2.81
N TYR A 158 -15.58 14.65 -4.07
CA TYR A 158 -14.67 15.26 -5.03
C TYR A 158 -14.71 16.77 -4.90
N ASP A 159 -13.55 17.39 -4.70
CA ASP A 159 -13.43 18.84 -4.65
C ASP A 159 -13.50 19.48 -6.05
N SER A 160 -13.43 20.80 -6.12
CA SER A 160 -13.45 21.54 -7.40
C SER A 160 -12.27 21.25 -8.34
N THR A 161 -11.21 20.58 -7.87
CA THR A 161 -10.05 20.16 -8.67
C THR A 161 -10.17 18.70 -9.15
N GLY A 162 -11.18 17.96 -8.67
CA GLY A 162 -11.33 16.52 -8.92
C GLY A 162 -10.53 15.65 -7.95
N ALA A 163 -9.97 16.22 -6.88
CA ALA A 163 -9.31 15.48 -5.81
C ALA A 163 -10.36 14.91 -4.86
N LEU A 164 -10.20 13.63 -4.48
CA LEU A 164 -11.04 13.00 -3.46
C LEU A 164 -10.55 13.44 -2.08
N VAL A 165 -11.43 14.08 -1.29
CA VAL A 165 -11.10 14.64 0.03
C VAL A 165 -12.16 14.24 1.08
N PRO A 166 -11.75 14.02 2.34
CA PRO A 166 -12.69 13.62 3.39
C PRO A 166 -13.67 14.76 3.71
N VAL A 167 -14.91 14.41 4.03
CA VAL A 167 -15.90 15.34 4.55
C VAL A 167 -15.65 15.53 6.05
N THR A 168 -15.45 16.78 6.46
CA THR A 168 -15.31 17.18 7.86
C THR A 168 -16.45 18.09 8.30
N ASP A 169 -16.77 18.07 9.59
CA ASP A 169 -17.68 19.02 10.21
C ASP A 169 -17.02 20.37 10.53
N ALA A 170 -17.78 21.28 11.16
CA ALA A 170 -17.30 22.62 11.50
C ALA A 170 -16.16 22.63 12.54
N ASP A 171 -16.00 21.54 13.30
CA ASP A 171 -14.93 21.35 14.29
C ASP A 171 -13.73 20.58 13.68
N GLY A 172 -13.81 20.19 12.41
CA GLY A 172 -12.77 19.46 11.68
C GLY A 172 -12.81 17.95 11.82
N LYS A 173 -13.84 17.39 12.47
CA LYS A 173 -13.99 15.94 12.69
C LYS A 173 -14.57 15.25 11.45
N LEU A 174 -14.08 14.04 11.17
CA LEU A 174 -14.54 13.22 10.04
C LEU A 174 -16.02 12.85 10.17
N VAL A 175 -16.76 12.98 9.07
CA VAL A 175 -18.19 12.65 8.97
C VAL A 175 -18.38 11.26 8.37
N ALA A 176 -19.26 10.45 8.96
CA ALA A 176 -19.63 9.14 8.42
C ALA A 176 -20.75 9.25 7.36
N ILE A 177 -20.74 8.35 6.38
CA ILE A 177 -21.82 8.21 5.41
C ILE A 177 -23.06 7.63 6.12
N PRO A 178 -24.22 8.33 6.11
CA PRO A 178 -25.43 7.82 6.72
C PRO A 178 -26.01 6.63 5.93
N ARG A 179 -26.72 5.73 6.62
CA ARG A 179 -27.38 4.56 6.01
C ARG A 179 -28.90 4.78 5.87
N ASN A 180 -29.53 4.10 4.92
CA ASN A 180 -30.99 4.01 4.82
C ASN A 180 -31.57 2.98 5.82
N GLU A 181 -32.90 2.80 5.83
CA GLU A 181 -33.57 1.82 6.69
C GLU A 181 -33.21 0.36 6.33
N GLU A 182 -32.77 0.13 5.09
CA GLU A 182 -32.29 -1.15 4.58
C GLU A 182 -30.82 -1.47 4.94
N GLY A 183 -30.06 -0.51 5.45
CA GLY A 183 -28.64 -0.64 5.84
C GLY A 183 -27.60 -0.27 4.77
N ASP A 184 -28.04 0.09 3.57
CA ASP A 184 -27.19 0.57 2.47
C ASP A 184 -26.65 1.99 2.75
N LEU A 185 -25.44 2.28 2.26
CA LEU A 185 -24.83 3.60 2.33
C LEU A 185 -25.57 4.60 1.41
N LEU A 186 -25.90 5.78 1.93
CA LEU A 186 -26.46 6.88 1.13
C LEU A 186 -25.37 7.56 0.29
N THR A 187 -25.75 8.09 -0.87
CA THR A 187 -24.82 8.75 -1.81
C THR A 187 -24.70 10.26 -1.58
N SER A 188 -25.29 10.80 -0.51
CA SER A 188 -25.20 12.21 -0.16
C SER A 188 -25.26 12.42 1.36
N VAL A 189 -24.57 13.46 1.83
CA VAL A 189 -24.58 13.89 3.24
C VAL A 189 -24.79 15.39 3.32
N THR A 190 -25.50 15.87 4.34
CA THR A 190 -25.68 17.30 4.61
C THR A 190 -24.88 17.67 5.84
N VAL A 191 -23.94 18.60 5.70
CA VAL A 191 -23.11 19.13 6.79
C VAL A 191 -23.36 20.63 6.88
N GLY A 192 -23.91 21.07 8.02
CA GLY A 192 -24.46 22.41 8.15
C GLY A 192 -25.55 22.67 7.09
N ASP A 193 -25.39 23.74 6.32
CA ASP A 193 -26.30 24.12 5.22
C ASP A 193 -25.92 23.52 3.85
N THR A 194 -24.85 22.72 3.76
CA THR A 194 -24.34 22.20 2.47
C THR A 194 -24.62 20.71 2.33
N THR A 195 -25.33 20.32 1.27
CA THR A 195 -25.44 18.91 0.84
C THR A 195 -24.33 18.61 -0.17
N LEU A 196 -23.57 17.55 0.09
CA LEU A 196 -22.50 17.03 -0.77
C LEU A 196 -22.89 15.64 -1.27
N ASP A 197 -22.62 15.36 -2.54
CA ASP A 197 -22.61 13.99 -3.06
C ASP A 197 -21.34 13.30 -2.55
N VAL A 198 -21.50 12.12 -1.95
CA VAL A 198 -20.40 11.41 -1.27
C VAL A 198 -20.23 9.97 -1.74
N VAL A 199 -18.98 9.53 -1.65
CA VAL A 199 -18.53 8.15 -1.88
C VAL A 199 -17.71 7.69 -0.68
N PRO A 200 -17.63 6.38 -0.40
CA PRO A 200 -16.71 5.88 0.61
C PRO A 200 -15.26 6.08 0.16
N GLY A 201 -14.38 6.42 1.08
CA GLY A 201 -12.94 6.37 0.83
C GLY A 201 -12.45 4.92 0.83
N GLU A 202 -11.60 4.55 -0.12
CA GLU A 202 -11.03 3.20 -0.23
C GLU A 202 -9.58 3.15 0.28
N ILE A 203 -9.15 2.00 0.82
CA ILE A 203 -7.77 1.75 1.22
C ILE A 203 -7.02 0.99 0.13
N GLU A 204 -6.00 1.64 -0.44
CA GLU A 204 -5.05 1.02 -1.34
C GLU A 204 -3.87 0.43 -0.56
N LEU A 205 -3.70 -0.90 -0.64
CA LEU A 205 -2.63 -1.62 0.04
C LEU A 205 -1.31 -1.71 -0.75
N GLY A 206 -1.28 -1.40 -2.04
CA GLY A 206 -0.03 -1.43 -2.82
C GLY A 206 0.72 -2.77 -2.72
N ARG A 207 2.03 -2.73 -2.45
CA ARG A 207 2.90 -3.88 -2.08
C ARG A 207 2.37 -4.70 -0.90
N LEU A 208 1.70 -4.08 0.09
CA LEU A 208 1.17 -4.76 1.28
C LEU A 208 0.07 -5.78 0.94
N ASN A 209 -0.55 -5.71 -0.26
CA ASN A 209 -1.41 -6.79 -0.77
C ASN A 209 -0.73 -8.17 -0.76
N VAL A 210 0.61 -8.24 -0.72
CA VAL A 210 1.34 -9.50 -0.56
C VAL A 210 0.98 -10.23 0.74
N GLY A 211 0.48 -9.56 1.78
CA GLY A 211 -0.08 -10.18 2.99
C GLY A 211 -1.27 -11.11 2.72
N ARG A 212 -2.01 -10.89 1.62
CA ARG A 212 -3.11 -11.76 1.16
C ARG A 212 -2.62 -13.02 0.42
N SER A 213 -1.30 -13.20 0.28
CA SER A 213 -0.70 -14.39 -0.33
C SER A 213 -0.91 -15.64 0.54
N PRO A 214 -0.86 -16.85 -0.02
CA PRO A 214 -0.84 -18.07 0.78
C PRO A 214 0.33 -18.06 1.77
N ALA A 215 0.07 -18.35 3.06
CA ALA A 215 1.02 -18.19 4.17
C ALA A 215 2.46 -18.67 3.90
N LYS A 216 2.66 -19.74 3.12
CA LYS A 216 3.99 -20.20 2.67
C LYS A 216 4.87 -19.10 2.03
N VAL A 217 4.29 -18.04 1.46
CA VAL A 217 4.99 -16.92 0.82
C VAL A 217 5.59 -15.97 1.85
N LEU A 218 4.91 -15.75 2.98
CA LEU A 218 5.46 -15.00 4.11
C LEU A 218 6.40 -15.88 4.93
N ASN A 219 6.06 -17.15 5.19
CA ASN A 219 6.95 -18.08 5.89
C ASN A 219 8.32 -18.21 5.19
N GLN A 220 8.34 -18.35 3.86
CA GLN A 220 9.60 -18.37 3.11
C GLN A 220 10.38 -17.05 3.24
N ALA A 221 9.70 -15.90 3.26
CA ALA A 221 10.35 -14.61 3.45
C ALA A 221 10.87 -14.43 4.89
N LEU A 222 10.18 -14.99 5.89
CA LEU A 222 10.65 -15.07 7.27
C LEU A 222 11.89 -15.97 7.37
N ASP A 223 11.89 -17.14 6.76
CA ASP A 223 13.04 -18.05 6.70
C ASP A 223 14.25 -17.36 6.03
N GLU A 224 14.02 -16.66 4.91
CA GLU A 224 15.05 -15.88 4.20
C GLU A 224 15.59 -14.73 5.08
N ALA A 225 14.73 -13.99 5.80
CA ALA A 225 15.14 -12.92 6.70
C ALA A 225 15.91 -13.45 7.92
N LEU A 226 15.38 -14.47 8.60
CA LEU A 226 16.02 -15.11 9.75
C LEU A 226 17.37 -15.72 9.37
N SER A 227 17.50 -16.33 8.19
CA SER A 227 18.79 -16.87 7.72
C SER A 227 19.91 -15.83 7.65
N LYS A 228 19.58 -14.54 7.48
CA LYS A 228 20.52 -13.41 7.52
C LYS A 228 20.71 -12.91 8.96
N LEU A 229 19.62 -12.68 9.68
CA LEU A 229 19.62 -12.12 11.04
C LEU A 229 20.25 -13.06 12.09
N THR A 230 20.22 -14.37 11.88
CA THR A 230 20.78 -15.38 12.80
C THR A 230 22.05 -16.06 12.27
N ALA A 231 22.70 -15.50 11.24
CA ALA A 231 23.95 -16.05 10.73
C ALA A 231 25.09 -15.91 11.76
N ASP A 232 25.99 -16.89 11.81
CA ASP A 232 27.11 -16.90 12.77
C ASP A 232 28.01 -15.66 12.59
N GLY A 233 27.99 -14.78 13.59
CA GLY A 233 28.78 -13.54 13.60
C GLY A 233 28.10 -12.32 12.98
N ALA A 234 26.83 -12.43 12.55
CA ALA A 234 26.05 -11.31 12.02
C ALA A 234 25.96 -10.14 12.99
N VAL A 235 26.31 -8.94 12.53
CA VAL A 235 26.16 -7.69 13.28
C VAL A 235 24.83 -7.04 12.90
N ILE A 236 23.88 -7.06 13.83
CA ILE A 236 22.55 -6.46 13.65
C ILE A 236 22.57 -5.02 14.14
N ALA A 237 22.16 -4.09 13.26
CA ALA A 237 22.06 -2.67 13.56
C ALA A 237 20.85 -2.05 12.84
N ILE A 238 20.49 -0.81 13.16
CA ILE A 238 19.50 -0.01 12.44
C ILE A 238 20.19 1.00 11.52
N ASP A 239 19.62 1.25 10.34
CA ASP A 239 20.04 2.37 9.47
C ASP A 239 19.38 3.69 9.91
N SER A 240 19.78 4.81 9.29
CA SER A 240 19.22 6.15 9.58
C SER A 240 17.74 6.30 9.22
N SER A 241 17.13 5.29 8.60
CA SER A 241 15.69 5.20 8.29
C SER A 241 14.95 4.19 9.18
N GLY A 242 15.59 3.69 10.25
CA GLY A 242 15.01 2.75 11.22
C GLY A 242 14.99 1.29 10.76
N ARG A 243 15.45 0.97 9.55
CA ARG A 243 15.38 -0.38 8.99
C ARG A 243 16.49 -1.27 9.55
N LEU A 244 16.21 -2.55 9.72
CA LEU A 244 17.20 -3.54 10.15
C LEU A 244 18.28 -3.75 9.08
N THR A 245 19.52 -3.82 9.55
CA THR A 245 20.71 -4.10 8.76
C THR A 245 21.44 -5.32 9.30
N VAL A 246 22.06 -6.08 8.40
CA VAL A 246 22.94 -7.21 8.70
C VAL A 246 24.30 -6.91 8.09
N ASP A 247 25.33 -6.81 8.92
CA ASP A 247 26.70 -6.49 8.50
C ASP A 247 26.79 -5.21 7.64
N GLY A 248 25.96 -4.22 7.97
CA GLY A 248 25.84 -2.95 7.25
C GLY A 248 25.01 -3.00 5.96
N THR A 249 24.43 -4.14 5.59
CA THR A 249 23.51 -4.28 4.45
C THR A 249 22.06 -4.25 4.95
N THR A 250 21.25 -3.31 4.46
CA THR A 250 19.83 -3.19 4.86
C THR A 250 18.97 -4.32 4.31
N ILE A 251 18.01 -4.78 5.12
CA ILE A 251 16.92 -5.65 4.69
C ILE A 251 15.94 -4.81 3.85
N ASP A 252 16.18 -4.71 2.54
CA ASP A 252 15.36 -3.89 1.61
C ASP A 252 14.23 -4.68 0.91
N SER A 253 14.06 -5.97 1.24
CA SER A 253 12.96 -6.79 0.71
C SER A 253 11.65 -6.47 1.44
N PRO A 254 10.59 -5.98 0.76
CA PRO A 254 9.32 -5.66 1.42
C PRO A 254 8.63 -6.90 1.98
N ARG A 255 8.84 -8.07 1.36
CA ARG A 255 8.31 -9.35 1.83
C ARG A 255 9.00 -9.83 3.11
N GLU A 256 10.31 -9.62 3.21
CA GLU A 256 11.06 -9.94 4.44
C GLU A 256 10.62 -9.02 5.58
N ASN A 257 10.53 -7.70 5.33
CA ASN A 257 10.02 -6.76 6.33
C ASN A 257 8.58 -7.06 6.77
N LEU A 258 7.67 -7.39 5.86
CA LEU A 258 6.29 -7.75 6.24
C LEU A 258 6.22 -9.04 7.05
N ALA A 259 7.06 -10.03 6.74
CA ALA A 259 7.09 -11.29 7.48
C ALA A 259 7.76 -11.14 8.86
N LEU A 260 8.76 -10.25 8.99
CA LEU A 260 9.31 -9.85 10.28
C LEU A 260 8.29 -9.04 11.10
N TYR A 261 7.49 -8.19 10.46
CA TYR A 261 6.41 -7.43 11.11
C TYR A 261 5.37 -8.38 11.69
N ASP A 262 4.84 -9.31 10.88
CA ASP A 262 3.91 -10.36 11.30
C ASP A 262 4.45 -11.15 12.52
N GLN A 263 5.68 -11.66 12.41
CA GLN A 263 6.35 -12.37 13.49
C GLN A 263 6.50 -11.52 14.76
N TYR A 264 6.89 -10.24 14.65
CA TYR A 264 7.08 -9.36 15.80
C TYR A 264 5.74 -9.04 16.47
N MET A 265 4.73 -8.61 15.71
CA MET A 265 3.41 -8.24 16.26
C MET A 265 2.70 -9.45 16.89
N ALA A 266 2.94 -10.66 16.39
CA ALA A 266 2.36 -11.89 16.96
C ALA A 266 3.06 -12.40 18.23
N SER A 267 4.32 -12.04 18.51
CA SER A 267 5.11 -12.61 19.62
C SER A 267 5.99 -11.64 20.42
N GLY A 268 5.94 -10.34 20.14
CA GLY A 268 6.78 -9.28 20.72
C GLY A 268 8.29 -9.43 20.48
N THR A 269 8.71 -10.37 19.64
CA THR A 269 10.12 -10.79 19.50
C THR A 269 10.39 -11.36 18.11
N ILE A 270 11.66 -11.29 17.66
CA ILE A 270 12.13 -11.98 16.45
C ILE A 270 12.98 -13.19 16.88
N PRO A 271 12.61 -14.43 16.52
CA PRO A 271 13.29 -15.64 17.02
C PRO A 271 14.79 -15.66 16.75
N GLY A 272 15.60 -15.80 17.80
CA GLY A 272 17.06 -15.89 17.71
C GLY A 272 17.78 -14.56 17.48
N VAL A 273 17.07 -13.43 17.44
CA VAL A 273 17.64 -12.11 17.14
C VAL A 273 17.56 -11.20 18.37
N THR A 274 18.69 -10.62 18.76
CA THR A 274 18.72 -9.52 19.74
C THR A 274 18.53 -8.22 18.97
N LEU A 275 17.39 -7.54 19.19
CA LEU A 275 17.08 -6.30 18.48
C LEU A 275 17.94 -5.12 18.98
N PRO A 276 18.39 -4.22 18.09
CA PRO A 276 19.12 -3.01 18.48
C PRO A 276 18.29 -2.08 19.37
N SER A 277 18.96 -1.31 20.23
CA SER A 277 18.31 -0.24 20.98
C SER A 277 17.76 0.83 20.04
N GLY A 278 16.49 1.24 20.24
CA GLY A 278 15.81 2.18 19.35
C GLY A 278 15.25 1.56 18.07
N PHE A 279 15.24 0.22 17.96
CA PHE A 279 14.44 -0.46 16.94
C PHE A 279 12.94 -0.28 17.24
N ASP A 280 12.18 0.07 16.19
CA ASP A 280 10.73 0.22 16.24
C ASP A 280 10.06 -0.72 15.20
N PRO A 281 9.09 -1.57 15.58
CA PRO A 281 8.35 -2.40 14.63
C PRO A 281 7.57 -1.63 13.56
N ALA A 282 7.23 -0.35 13.77
CA ALA A 282 6.60 0.51 12.77
C ALA A 282 7.48 0.67 11.51
N ALA A 283 8.81 0.63 11.67
CA ALA A 283 9.77 0.67 10.55
C ALA A 283 9.70 -0.60 9.66
N LEU A 284 9.26 -1.74 10.19
CA LEU A 284 9.06 -2.96 9.39
C LEU A 284 7.82 -2.83 8.49
N LEU A 285 6.71 -2.28 9.02
CA LEU A 285 5.52 -2.00 8.23
C LEU A 285 5.81 -0.94 7.14
N ALA A 286 6.57 0.10 7.50
CA ALA A 286 7.06 1.11 6.57
C ALA A 286 7.88 0.51 5.41
N ALA A 287 8.90 -0.31 5.72
CA ALA A 287 9.75 -0.93 4.70
C ALA A 287 9.01 -1.95 3.81
N ALA A 288 7.90 -2.52 4.30
CA ALA A 288 6.99 -3.35 3.51
C ALA A 288 6.08 -2.54 2.56
N GLY A 289 5.75 -1.30 2.92
CA GLY A 289 4.80 -0.42 2.21
C GLY A 289 5.27 0.09 0.84
N ASP A 290 4.39 0.76 0.10
CA ASP A 290 4.75 1.45 -1.13
C ASP A 290 5.49 2.76 -0.82
N LYS A 291 6.68 2.97 -1.41
CA LYS A 291 7.56 4.11 -1.08
C LYS A 291 6.85 5.47 -1.18
N THR A 292 5.99 5.64 -2.19
CA THR A 292 5.24 6.87 -2.46
C THR A 292 3.82 6.86 -1.87
N GLY A 293 3.51 5.88 -1.02
CA GLY A 293 2.21 5.71 -0.39
C GLY A 293 2.12 6.42 0.97
N THR A 294 1.00 6.21 1.66
CA THR A 294 0.80 6.65 3.05
C THR A 294 0.28 5.50 3.88
N ILE A 295 0.67 5.46 5.16
CA ILE A 295 0.17 4.46 6.12
C ILE A 295 -0.83 5.14 7.04
N SER A 296 -2.08 4.70 6.98
CA SER A 296 -3.17 5.16 7.85
C SER A 296 -3.48 4.13 8.94
N VAL A 297 -4.27 4.52 9.95
CA VAL A 297 -4.78 3.59 10.97
C VAL A 297 -5.58 2.45 10.32
N ASP A 298 -6.39 2.75 9.31
CA ASP A 298 -7.07 1.71 8.52
C ASP A 298 -6.08 0.78 7.81
N THR A 299 -5.02 1.31 7.20
CA THR A 299 -3.96 0.50 6.56
C THR A 299 -3.34 -0.47 7.58
N LEU A 300 -2.96 0.03 8.76
CA LEU A 300 -2.42 -0.76 9.86
C LEU A 300 -3.41 -1.86 10.31
N VAL A 301 -4.65 -1.47 10.62
CA VAL A 301 -5.64 -2.39 11.18
C VAL A 301 -6.09 -3.44 10.16
N TYR A 302 -6.29 -3.07 8.89
CA TYR A 302 -6.58 -4.04 7.84
C TYR A 302 -5.40 -4.99 7.61
N MET A 303 -4.15 -4.53 7.67
CA MET A 303 -3.00 -5.41 7.57
C MET A 303 -2.93 -6.39 8.74
N ASN A 304 -3.19 -5.95 9.96
CA ASN A 304 -3.24 -6.84 11.12
C ASN A 304 -4.36 -7.88 11.03
N SER A 305 -5.52 -7.52 10.45
CA SER A 305 -6.61 -8.47 10.16
C SER A 305 -6.29 -9.42 9.00
N ILE A 306 -5.53 -8.98 7.98
CA ILE A 306 -5.09 -9.83 6.86
C ILE A 306 -4.04 -10.86 7.30
N LEU A 307 -3.10 -10.46 8.16
CA LEU A 307 -2.06 -11.32 8.71
C LEU A 307 -2.59 -12.27 9.79
N GLY A 308 -3.74 -11.94 10.41
CA GLY A 308 -4.34 -12.74 11.49
C GLY A 308 -3.83 -12.38 12.89
N ILE A 309 -3.18 -11.22 13.02
CA ILE A 309 -2.83 -10.59 14.30
C ILE A 309 -4.12 -10.15 15.02
N ASN A 310 -5.04 -9.52 14.29
CA ASN A 310 -6.42 -9.33 14.75
C ASN A 310 -7.24 -10.61 14.48
N SER A 311 -8.20 -10.91 15.36
CA SER A 311 -9.01 -12.13 15.29
C SER A 311 -10.48 -11.85 15.61
N GLY A 312 -11.32 -11.80 14.57
CA GLY A 312 -12.74 -11.49 14.70
C GLY A 312 -12.94 -10.06 15.23
N THR A 313 -13.50 -9.94 16.44
CA THR A 313 -13.70 -8.66 17.14
C THR A 313 -12.53 -8.30 18.07
N THR A 314 -11.48 -9.12 18.13
CA THR A 314 -10.28 -8.85 18.94
C THR A 314 -9.24 -8.15 18.09
N TYR A 315 -8.92 -6.90 18.44
CA TYR A 315 -7.87 -6.11 17.81
C TYR A 315 -6.59 -6.17 18.64
N HIS A 316 -5.45 -5.93 17.99
CA HIS A 316 -4.17 -5.73 18.67
C HIS A 316 -4.25 -4.49 19.58
N ASP A 317 -3.78 -4.61 20.82
CA ASP A 317 -3.75 -3.52 21.78
C ASP A 317 -2.55 -2.61 21.51
N PHE A 318 -2.80 -1.33 21.26
CA PHE A 318 -1.76 -0.34 20.99
C PHE A 318 -1.62 0.70 22.11
N SER A 319 -2.37 0.59 23.20
CA SER A 319 -2.45 1.61 24.26
C SER A 319 -1.13 1.89 25.00
N ASP A 320 -0.16 0.97 24.95
CA ASP A 320 1.20 1.15 25.47
C ASP A 320 2.18 1.79 24.45
N TYR A 321 1.78 1.98 23.19
CA TYR A 321 2.62 2.56 22.13
C TYR A 321 2.45 4.09 22.09
N GLN A 322 3.55 4.82 22.00
CA GLN A 322 3.59 6.28 22.06
C GLN A 322 4.62 6.80 21.06
N TYR A 323 4.27 7.81 20.26
CA TYR A 323 5.12 8.35 19.19
C TYR A 323 5.37 9.85 19.32
N ASP A 324 6.63 10.22 19.56
CA ASP A 324 7.11 11.60 19.41
C ASP A 324 8.08 11.70 18.23
N ARG A 325 7.58 12.22 17.10
CA ARG A 325 8.38 12.53 15.90
C ARG A 325 9.63 13.36 16.24
N THR A 326 9.54 14.30 17.17
CA THR A 326 10.66 15.16 17.55
C THR A 326 11.73 14.33 18.24
N ALA A 327 11.36 13.50 19.22
CA ALA A 327 12.29 12.60 19.90
C ALA A 327 12.93 11.56 18.96
N THR A 328 12.17 11.04 18.00
CA THR A 328 12.65 10.02 17.03
C THR A 328 13.62 10.60 15.97
N TRP A 329 13.39 11.84 15.52
CA TRP A 329 14.08 12.37 14.33
C TRP A 329 14.99 13.58 14.55
N ALA A 330 14.87 14.32 15.67
CA ALA A 330 15.58 15.59 15.84
C ALA A 330 17.12 15.48 15.80
N ASP A 331 17.70 14.38 16.28
CA ASP A 331 19.15 14.14 16.23
C ASP A 331 19.59 13.25 15.05
N THR A 332 18.63 12.75 14.25
CA THR A 332 18.89 11.76 13.19
C THR A 332 19.35 12.46 11.91
N THR A 333 20.57 12.15 11.48
CA THR A 333 21.21 12.74 10.30
C THR A 333 21.64 11.68 9.29
N VAL A 334 21.62 12.04 8.01
CA VAL A 334 21.99 11.17 6.89
C VAL A 334 22.78 11.96 5.84
N THR A 335 23.67 11.31 5.10
CA THR A 335 24.32 11.95 3.95
C THR A 335 23.55 11.61 2.68
N VAL A 336 23.01 12.64 2.01
CA VAL A 336 22.23 12.51 0.77
C VAL A 336 22.78 13.42 -0.32
N LEU A 337 22.42 13.14 -1.57
CA LEU A 337 22.70 14.01 -2.71
C LEU A 337 21.76 15.22 -2.71
N VAL A 338 22.28 16.39 -2.34
CA VAL A 338 21.55 17.66 -2.44
C VAL A 338 21.99 18.39 -3.71
N LEU A 339 21.03 18.97 -4.44
CA LEU A 339 21.31 19.81 -5.59
C LEU A 339 22.00 21.12 -5.15
N ASP A 340 23.28 21.26 -5.44
CA ASP A 340 23.98 22.54 -5.41
C ASP A 340 23.61 23.30 -6.69
N ALA A 341 22.49 24.03 -6.61
CA ALA A 341 21.98 24.83 -7.71
C ALA A 341 23.00 25.93 -8.04
N GLY A 342 23.46 25.95 -9.29
CA GLY A 342 24.57 26.76 -9.73
C GLY A 342 24.20 28.22 -10.00
N ASN A 343 24.65 28.76 -11.13
CA ASN A 343 24.12 30.02 -11.62
C ASN A 343 22.64 29.82 -12.01
N PRO A 344 21.66 30.59 -11.47
CA PRO A 344 20.25 30.44 -11.85
C PRO A 344 19.97 30.72 -13.33
N ASP A 345 20.89 31.39 -14.04
CA ASP A 345 20.82 31.62 -15.49
C ASP A 345 21.47 30.48 -16.33
N ASP A 346 22.14 29.50 -15.70
CA ASP A 346 22.78 28.36 -16.37
C ASP A 346 22.53 27.03 -15.63
N LEU A 347 21.48 26.32 -16.05
CA LEU A 347 21.10 24.99 -15.53
C LEU A 347 22.14 23.88 -15.80
N THR A 348 23.27 24.17 -16.45
CA THR A 348 24.38 23.20 -16.61
C THR A 348 25.40 23.26 -15.47
N ASP A 349 25.35 24.28 -14.61
CA ASP A 349 26.14 24.37 -13.36
C ASP A 349 25.52 23.59 -12.19
N ASP A 350 24.31 23.06 -12.34
CA ASP A 350 23.55 22.32 -11.32
C ASP A 350 24.20 20.95 -11.01
N VAL A 351 24.80 20.80 -9.83
CA VAL A 351 25.55 19.60 -9.43
C VAL A 351 25.03 19.01 -8.13
N TYR A 352 24.71 17.72 -8.12
CA TYR A 352 24.38 17.00 -6.89
C TYR A 352 25.63 16.74 -6.05
N ARG A 353 25.60 17.10 -4.76
CA ARG A 353 26.71 16.90 -3.81
C ARG A 353 26.27 16.10 -2.58
N PRO A 354 27.06 15.11 -2.13
CA PRO A 354 26.88 14.46 -0.82
C PRO A 354 26.92 15.51 0.30
N THR A 355 25.80 15.66 0.99
CA THR A 355 25.58 16.66 2.05
C THR A 355 24.96 15.98 3.26
N LEU A 356 25.50 16.24 4.45
CA LEU A 356 24.90 15.79 5.70
C LEU A 356 23.66 16.65 5.99
N VAL A 357 22.49 16.01 6.05
CA VAL A 357 21.21 16.66 6.36
C VAL A 357 20.59 16.07 7.62
N ASN A 358 19.79 16.87 8.31
CA ASN A 358 18.93 16.42 9.40
C ASN A 358 17.59 15.95 8.83
N LEU A 359 17.12 14.77 9.23
CA LEU A 359 15.88 14.18 8.67
C LEU A 359 14.62 14.91 9.15
N TYR A 360 14.60 15.38 10.39
CA TYR A 360 13.48 16.14 10.93
C TYR A 360 13.25 17.46 10.18
N ASP A 361 14.33 18.17 9.84
CA ASP A 361 14.26 19.38 9.01
C ASP A 361 14.00 19.09 7.52
N ALA A 362 14.60 18.03 6.97
CA ALA A 362 14.53 17.74 5.54
C ALA A 362 13.19 17.13 5.11
N VAL A 363 12.66 16.17 5.88
CA VAL A 363 11.42 15.44 5.59
C VAL A 363 10.21 16.18 6.18
N PHE A 364 10.24 16.45 7.50
CA PHE A 364 9.11 17.03 8.22
C PHE A 364 9.15 18.56 8.34
N GLY A 365 10.16 19.22 7.76
CA GLY A 365 10.27 20.68 7.78
C GLY A 365 10.45 21.29 9.17
N GLY A 366 10.91 20.49 10.14
CA GLY A 366 11.01 20.88 11.55
C GLY A 366 9.67 20.85 12.30
N THR A 367 8.63 20.20 11.76
CA THR A 367 7.29 20.17 12.35
C THR A 367 7.03 18.89 13.14
N SER A 368 6.72 19.05 14.43
CA SER A 368 6.30 17.95 15.30
C SER A 368 4.98 17.36 14.81
N TRP A 369 4.81 16.06 14.98
CA TRP A 369 3.48 15.47 14.93
C TRP A 369 2.70 15.93 16.17
N THR A 370 1.38 16.03 16.05
CA THR A 370 0.47 16.26 17.18
C THR A 370 -0.43 15.06 17.26
N ASP A 371 -0.30 14.31 18.35
CA ASP A 371 -1.19 13.21 18.70
C ASP A 371 -2.65 13.73 18.69
N PRO A 372 -3.56 13.14 17.90
CA PRO A 372 -4.97 13.52 17.89
C PRO A 372 -5.73 12.88 19.07
N THR A 373 -5.06 12.08 19.90
CA THR A 373 -5.53 11.52 21.16
C THR A 373 -4.71 12.07 22.33
N THR A 374 -4.97 11.61 23.56
CA THR A 374 -4.18 11.95 24.76
C THR A 374 -3.53 10.75 25.43
N ASP A 375 -3.89 9.57 24.96
CA ASP A 375 -3.48 8.27 25.45
C ASP A 375 -3.16 7.49 24.18
N GLY A 376 -1.89 7.55 23.74
CA GLY A 376 -1.48 7.12 22.40
C GLY A 376 -1.82 5.66 22.06
N GLY A 377 -1.82 5.35 20.77
CA GLY A 377 -2.43 4.13 20.26
C GLY A 377 -2.04 3.70 18.85
N ALA A 378 -3.04 3.20 18.11
CA ALA A 378 -2.89 2.71 16.74
C ALA A 378 -2.63 3.87 15.75
N ASP A 379 -3.01 5.08 16.11
CA ASP A 379 -2.69 6.33 15.42
C ASP A 379 -1.25 6.77 15.64
N ASP A 380 -0.68 6.67 16.84
CA ASP A 380 0.77 6.79 17.06
C ASP A 380 1.54 5.78 16.21
N PHE A 381 1.11 4.51 16.21
CA PHE A 381 1.77 3.46 15.43
C PHE A 381 1.68 3.72 13.93
N ALA A 382 0.51 4.14 13.43
CA ALA A 382 0.34 4.48 12.03
C ALA A 382 1.14 5.74 11.65
N ALA A 383 1.19 6.76 12.51
CA ALA A 383 1.99 7.97 12.31
C ALA A 383 3.49 7.66 12.27
N ALA A 384 3.98 6.83 13.21
CA ALA A 384 5.35 6.35 13.22
C ALA A 384 5.69 5.58 11.93
N ALA A 385 4.84 4.62 11.52
CA ALA A 385 5.05 3.83 10.32
C ALA A 385 5.04 4.70 9.05
N ASN A 386 4.15 5.69 8.98
CA ASN A 386 4.09 6.65 7.88
C ASN A 386 5.32 7.57 7.85
N ASP A 387 5.80 8.04 9.00
CA ASP A 387 7.00 8.88 9.08
C ASP A 387 8.27 8.10 8.71
N TYR A 388 8.40 6.85 9.17
CA TYR A 388 9.44 5.92 8.70
C TYR A 388 9.37 5.74 7.18
N LEU A 389 8.16 5.61 6.61
CA LEU A 389 7.98 5.46 5.16
C LEU A 389 8.47 6.70 4.39
N GLN A 390 8.10 7.90 4.83
CA GLN A 390 8.55 9.16 4.22
C GLN A 390 10.06 9.36 4.32
N VAL A 391 10.68 8.93 5.43
CA VAL A 391 12.14 8.93 5.57
C VAL A 391 12.79 7.90 4.63
N ILE A 392 12.24 6.70 4.50
CA ILE A 392 12.73 5.66 3.58
C ILE A 392 12.64 6.14 2.11
N GLU A 393 11.54 6.79 1.73
CA GLU A 393 11.38 7.43 0.42
C GLU A 393 12.46 8.50 0.19
N PHE A 394 12.57 9.48 1.09
CA PHE A 394 13.54 10.57 1.00
C PHE A 394 14.99 10.08 0.91
N VAL A 395 15.38 9.10 1.73
CA VAL A 395 16.74 8.56 1.73
C VAL A 395 17.04 7.81 0.42
N HIS A 396 16.10 7.01 -0.09
CA HIS A 396 16.28 6.26 -1.34
C HIS A 396 16.34 7.15 -2.58
N ASP A 397 15.50 8.19 -2.66
CA ASP A 397 15.45 9.08 -3.82
C ASP A 397 16.68 9.99 -3.93
N ASN A 398 17.40 10.19 -2.81
CA ASN A 398 18.58 11.05 -2.73
C ASN A 398 19.84 10.28 -2.29
N GLU A 399 19.89 8.95 -2.47
CA GLU A 399 21.01 8.13 -1.98
C GLU A 399 22.34 8.41 -2.71
N VAL A 400 23.45 8.32 -1.98
CA VAL A 400 24.81 8.45 -2.53
C VAL A 400 25.29 7.09 -3.03
N ARG A 401 25.23 6.86 -4.35
CA ARG A 401 25.72 5.63 -5.02
C ARG A 401 27.17 5.75 -5.49
#